data_AF-A0A0D6ZGM7-F1
#
_entry.id   AF-A0A0D6ZGM7-F1
#
_cell.length_a   1.000
_cell.length_b   1.000
_cell.length_c   1.000
_cell.angle_alpha   90.00
_cell.angle_beta   90.00
_cell.angle_gamma   90.00
#
_symmetry.space_group_name_H-M   'P 1'
#
loop_
_entity.id
_entity.type
_entity.pdbx_description
1 polymer ?
#
loop_
_entity_poly.entity_id
_entity_poly.type
_entity_poly.pdbx_seq_one_letter_code
_entity_poly.pdbx_strand_id
1 'polypeptide(L)'
;MPNLAGFTHRFIEFLMKLMVQMEKRKFSKTPYEEGENRLSGIEYRTSSAFDLFDKGEYLKAEKIYDECLNEIDKNSSEYNQVLHAMGYVKSHLNKFADARDIYKELKNLAKNVEEEAIAIHQMGMVERMAKNYEKALHHLDKEHRLLSDYGLDNYLKLSANFYERAYIHLLNYELKTAEKLMNKCLEYAQLCDDKVCLGCSYRGLGEVYKTNGNNIFATECFERAIMAFREANDQIAVREIEALMK
;
A
#
# COMPACT_ATOMS: atom_id res chain seq x y z
N MET A 1 -3.97 -20.53 -16.61
CA MET A 1 -3.45 -19.20 -16.23
C MET A 1 -2.82 -19.35 -14.84
N PRO A 2 -1.54 -19.01 -14.63
CA PRO A 2 -0.95 -19.05 -13.29
C PRO A 2 -1.75 -18.15 -12.34
N ASN A 3 -2.02 -18.66 -11.14
CA ASN A 3 -2.81 -17.98 -10.12
C ASN A 3 -2.03 -16.80 -9.54
N LEU A 4 -2.21 -15.61 -10.14
CA LEU A 4 -1.57 -14.36 -9.71
C LEU A 4 -2.18 -13.80 -8.40
N ALA A 5 -3.22 -14.43 -7.84
CA ALA A 5 -3.97 -13.92 -6.68
C ALA A 5 -3.21 -14.00 -5.35
N GLY A 6 -2.05 -14.67 -5.30
CA GLY A 6 -1.25 -14.82 -4.07
C GLY A 6 -0.22 -13.71 -3.82
N PHE A 7 -0.05 -12.75 -4.73
CA PHE A 7 1.17 -11.91 -4.77
C PHE A 7 1.03 -10.49 -4.19
N THR A 8 -0.10 -10.14 -3.57
CA THR A 8 -0.48 -8.72 -3.37
C THR A 8 -0.39 -8.17 -1.96
N HIS A 9 -0.06 -8.95 -0.92
CA HIS A 9 -0.33 -8.48 0.45
C HIS A 9 0.64 -7.37 0.93
N ARG A 10 1.94 -7.45 0.63
CA ARG A 10 2.94 -6.61 1.31
C ARG A 10 3.21 -5.23 0.74
N PHE A 11 3.00 -4.95 -0.56
CA PHE A 11 3.14 -3.57 -1.05
C PHE A 11 1.98 -2.69 -0.54
N ILE A 12 0.80 -3.28 -0.41
CA ILE A 12 -0.37 -2.70 0.23
C ILE A 12 -0.11 -2.50 1.73
N GLU A 13 0.46 -3.52 2.42
CA GLU A 13 0.94 -3.36 3.80
C GLU A 13 2.05 -2.32 3.93
N PHE A 14 2.93 -2.18 2.94
CA PHE A 14 4.02 -1.21 2.96
C PHE A 14 3.45 0.19 2.82
N LEU A 15 2.51 0.45 1.91
CA LEU A 15 1.81 1.73 1.82
C LEU A 15 0.99 2.05 3.06
N MET A 16 0.34 1.04 3.65
CA MET A 16 -0.37 1.17 4.92
C MET A 16 0.61 1.45 6.08
N LYS A 17 1.73 0.73 6.16
CA LYS A 17 2.83 0.97 7.12
C LYS A 17 3.49 2.31 6.90
N LEU A 18 3.59 2.78 5.65
CA LEU A 18 4.18 4.06 5.31
C LEU A 18 3.29 5.20 5.76
N MET A 19 1.97 5.09 5.57
CA MET A 19 1.03 6.09 6.05
C MET A 19 0.88 6.06 7.56
N VAL A 20 0.81 4.86 8.16
CA VAL A 20 0.88 4.70 9.62
C VAL A 20 2.22 5.18 10.18
N GLN A 21 3.35 5.03 9.48
CA GLN A 21 4.66 5.55 9.89
C GLN A 21 4.79 7.07 9.71
N MET A 22 4.24 7.63 8.63
CA MET A 22 4.15 9.08 8.43
C MET A 22 3.28 9.73 9.53
N GLU A 23 2.30 9.00 10.07
CA GLU A 23 1.48 9.42 11.19
C GLU A 23 2.13 9.16 12.56
N LYS A 24 2.82 8.03 12.77
CA LYS A 24 3.64 7.79 13.98
C LYS A 24 4.71 8.86 14.17
N ARG A 25 5.27 9.41 13.09
CA ARG A 25 6.21 10.56 13.16
C ARG A 25 5.55 11.88 13.61
N LYS A 26 4.21 12.02 13.54
CA LYS A 26 3.50 13.14 14.18
C LYS A 26 3.33 12.96 15.69
N PHE A 27 3.46 11.74 16.20
CA PHE A 27 3.44 11.43 17.65
C PHE A 27 4.84 11.43 18.30
N SER A 28 5.93 11.41 17.53
CA SER A 28 7.30 11.36 18.09
C SER A 28 7.86 12.71 18.57
N LYS A 29 7.00 13.71 18.84
CA LYS A 29 7.39 15.01 19.42
C LYS A 29 7.04 15.17 20.90
N THR A 30 6.77 14.07 21.61
CA THR A 30 6.86 14.06 23.07
C THR A 30 8.07 13.22 23.47
N PRO A 31 9.01 13.76 24.28
CA PRO A 31 10.15 13.01 24.76
C PRO A 31 9.68 11.72 25.42
N TYR A 32 10.32 10.60 25.07
CA TYR A 32 10.18 9.33 25.78
C TYR A 32 10.68 9.54 27.21
N GLU A 33 9.75 9.64 28.16
CA GLU A 33 10.03 9.39 29.57
C GLU A 33 9.58 7.97 29.90
N GLU A 34 10.49 7.18 30.45
CA GLU A 34 10.25 5.84 30.97
C GLU A 34 9.17 5.89 32.06
N GLY A 35 7.94 5.57 31.67
CA GLY A 35 6.79 5.43 32.55
C GLY A 35 5.64 4.80 31.78
N GLU A 36 4.92 3.87 32.39
CA GLU A 36 3.81 3.11 31.81
C GLU A 36 2.71 4.00 31.20
N ASN A 37 2.88 4.46 29.97
CA ASN A 37 1.85 5.17 29.22
C ASN A 37 1.05 4.15 28.40
N ARG A 38 -0.01 3.61 29.01
CA ARG A 38 -0.98 2.75 28.33
C ARG A 38 -1.62 3.54 27.19
N LEU A 39 -1.60 2.98 25.97
CA LEU A 39 -2.40 3.46 24.84
C LEU A 39 -3.82 3.79 25.30
N SER A 40 -4.36 4.93 24.87
CA SER A 40 -5.75 5.31 25.17
C SER A 40 -6.74 4.24 24.65
N GLY A 41 -7.99 4.22 25.14
CA GLY A 41 -8.95 3.17 24.78
C GLY A 41 -9.22 3.03 23.27
N ILE A 42 -9.20 4.12 22.50
CA ILE A 42 -9.37 4.09 21.04
C ILE A 42 -8.07 3.64 20.36
N GLU A 43 -6.93 4.21 20.73
CA GLU A 43 -5.63 3.88 20.15
C GLU A 43 -5.23 2.41 20.37
N TYR A 44 -5.50 1.89 21.57
CA TYR A 44 -5.31 0.46 21.87
C TYR A 44 -6.19 -0.42 20.99
N ARG A 45 -7.48 -0.07 20.85
CA ARG A 45 -8.44 -0.81 20.03
C ARG A 45 -8.06 -0.78 18.55
N THR A 46 -7.67 0.37 18.01
CA THR A 46 -7.28 0.50 16.60
C THR A 46 -5.98 -0.26 16.31
N SER A 47 -5.02 -0.28 17.24
CA SER A 47 -3.83 -1.12 17.15
C SER A 47 -4.19 -2.60 17.19
N SER A 48 -5.09 -3.03 18.09
CA SER A 48 -5.55 -4.42 18.13
C SER A 48 -6.31 -4.82 16.86
N ALA A 49 -7.09 -3.92 16.27
CA ALA A 49 -7.78 -4.15 15.00
C ALA A 49 -6.79 -4.31 13.84
N PHE A 50 -5.69 -3.55 13.86
CA PHE A 50 -4.60 -3.71 12.90
C PHE A 50 -3.92 -5.08 13.02
N ASP A 51 -3.61 -5.53 14.25
CA ASP A 51 -3.02 -6.86 14.46
C ASP A 51 -3.96 -7.99 14.00
N LEU A 52 -5.28 -7.80 14.13
CA LEU A 52 -6.29 -8.73 13.60
C LEU A 52 -6.31 -8.71 12.07
N PHE A 53 -6.23 -7.52 11.46
CA PHE A 53 -6.11 -7.39 10.02
C PHE A 53 -4.87 -8.13 9.47
N ASP A 54 -3.70 -7.96 10.11
CA ASP A 54 -2.45 -8.63 9.72
C ASP A 54 -2.54 -10.17 9.84
N LYS A 55 -3.41 -10.68 10.71
CA LYS A 55 -3.71 -12.12 10.85
C LYS A 55 -4.77 -12.61 9.86
N GLY A 56 -5.32 -11.74 9.02
CA GLY A 56 -6.42 -12.04 8.10
C GLY A 56 -7.79 -12.10 8.78
N GLU A 57 -7.91 -11.68 10.04
CA GLU A 57 -9.16 -11.67 10.81
C GLU A 57 -10.00 -10.42 10.51
N TYR A 58 -10.25 -10.15 9.22
CA TYR A 58 -10.82 -8.90 8.72
C TYR A 58 -12.19 -8.55 9.31
N LEU A 59 -13.06 -9.54 9.57
CA LEU A 59 -14.38 -9.29 10.18
C LEU A 59 -14.27 -8.82 11.63
N LYS A 60 -13.25 -9.27 12.37
CA LYS A 60 -13.02 -8.80 13.74
C LYS A 60 -12.42 -7.40 13.74
N ALA A 61 -11.48 -7.13 12.83
CA ALA A 61 -10.94 -5.80 12.61
C ALA A 61 -12.04 -4.79 12.22
N GLU A 62 -12.94 -5.17 11.31
CA GLU A 62 -14.10 -4.37 10.89
C GLU A 62 -14.94 -3.96 12.09
N LYS A 63 -15.30 -4.92 12.94
CA LYS A 63 -16.14 -4.65 14.12
C LYS A 63 -15.50 -3.59 15.05
N ILE A 64 -14.20 -3.72 15.33
CA ILE A 64 -13.51 -2.80 16.24
C ILE A 64 -13.40 -1.40 15.61
N TYR A 65 -13.07 -1.30 14.32
CA TYR A 65 -13.02 0.00 13.66
C TYR A 65 -14.39 0.68 13.58
N ASP A 66 -15.47 -0.08 13.38
CA ASP A 66 -16.84 0.46 13.38
C ASP A 66 -17.22 1.03 14.75
N GLU A 67 -16.92 0.31 15.83
CA GLU A 67 -17.10 0.80 17.21
C GLU A 67 -16.30 2.09 17.46
N CYS A 68 -15.02 2.13 17.06
CA CYS A 68 -14.20 3.34 17.18
C CYS A 68 -14.76 4.53 16.37
N LEU A 69 -15.22 4.32 15.13
CA LEU A 69 -15.76 5.39 14.28
C LEU A 69 -17.02 6.03 14.85
N ASN A 70 -17.80 5.30 15.66
CA ASN A 70 -18.99 5.82 16.32
C ASN A 70 -18.67 6.70 17.55
N GLU A 71 -17.43 6.63 18.06
CA GLU A 71 -16.98 7.37 19.25
C GLU A 71 -16.10 8.59 18.93
N ILE A 72 -15.49 8.62 17.74
CA ILE A 72 -14.57 9.70 17.33
C ILE A 72 -15.34 10.84 16.66
N ASP A 73 -14.93 12.09 16.93
CA ASP A 73 -15.43 13.26 16.19
C ASP A 73 -15.04 13.18 14.70
N LYS A 74 -16.04 13.25 13.82
CA LYS A 74 -15.87 13.15 12.36
C LYS A 74 -14.95 14.21 11.76
N ASN A 75 -14.70 15.32 12.45
CA ASN A 75 -13.81 16.37 11.96
C ASN A 75 -12.33 16.17 12.37
N SER A 76 -12.05 15.15 13.17
CA SER A 76 -10.73 14.90 13.75
C SER A 76 -9.80 14.15 12.79
N SER A 77 -8.49 14.28 13.00
CA SER A 77 -7.49 13.51 12.26
C SER A 77 -7.63 12.01 12.53
N GLU A 78 -7.95 11.65 13.76
CA GLU A 78 -8.10 10.28 14.23
C GLU A 78 -9.27 9.60 13.50
N TYR A 79 -10.36 10.33 13.20
CA TYR A 79 -11.46 9.79 12.42
C TYR A 79 -11.00 9.38 11.02
N ASN A 80 -10.27 10.27 10.33
CA ASN A 80 -9.74 9.98 8.99
C ASN A 80 -8.82 8.75 9.00
N GLN A 81 -8.00 8.59 10.03
CA GLN A 81 -7.10 7.43 10.20
C GLN A 81 -7.86 6.11 10.34
N VAL A 82 -8.85 6.09 11.23
CA VAL A 82 -9.67 4.88 11.44
C VAL A 82 -10.52 4.60 10.22
N LEU A 83 -11.04 5.63 9.56
CA LEU A 83 -11.82 5.51 8.34
C LEU A 83 -10.98 4.93 7.20
N HIS A 84 -9.71 5.34 7.09
CA HIS A 84 -8.75 4.76 6.15
C HIS A 84 -8.54 3.27 6.43
N ALA A 85 -8.24 2.91 7.67
CA ALA A 85 -8.06 1.50 8.05
C ALA A 85 -9.32 0.65 7.77
N MET A 86 -10.51 1.20 8.01
CA MET A 86 -11.78 0.58 7.62
C MET A 86 -11.86 0.37 6.10
N GLY A 87 -11.46 1.35 5.29
CA GLY A 87 -11.40 1.23 3.83
C GLY A 87 -10.55 0.05 3.36
N TYR A 88 -9.40 -0.18 4.00
CA TYR A 88 -8.56 -1.36 3.75
C TYR A 88 -9.26 -2.66 4.13
N VAL A 89 -9.85 -2.72 5.31
CA VAL A 89 -10.62 -3.90 5.78
C VAL A 89 -11.74 -4.24 4.80
N LYS A 90 -12.55 -3.24 4.41
CA LYS A 90 -13.64 -3.40 3.44
C LYS A 90 -13.13 -3.92 2.09
N SER A 91 -11.98 -3.43 1.63
CA SER A 91 -11.35 -3.88 0.39
C SER A 91 -10.97 -5.37 0.45
N HIS A 92 -10.39 -5.84 1.56
CA HIS A 92 -10.00 -7.25 1.74
C HIS A 92 -11.20 -8.17 2.00
N LEU A 93 -12.30 -7.63 2.52
CA LEU A 93 -13.60 -8.32 2.61
C LEU A 93 -14.35 -8.37 1.26
N ASN A 94 -13.79 -7.82 0.18
CA ASN A 94 -14.45 -7.63 -1.12
C ASN A 94 -15.71 -6.75 -1.05
N LYS A 95 -15.88 -5.95 0.01
CA LYS A 95 -16.95 -4.96 0.17
C LYS A 95 -16.58 -3.68 -0.59
N PHE A 96 -16.41 -3.80 -1.90
CA PHE A 96 -15.85 -2.72 -2.73
C PHE A 96 -16.77 -1.49 -2.84
N ALA A 97 -18.08 -1.64 -2.65
CA ALA A 97 -18.99 -0.48 -2.60
C ALA A 97 -18.66 0.39 -1.38
N ASP A 98 -18.66 -0.21 -0.18
CA ASP A 98 -18.28 0.46 1.08
C ASP A 98 -16.89 1.10 0.98
N ALA A 99 -15.89 0.39 0.44
CA ALA A 99 -14.54 0.92 0.29
C ALA A 99 -14.47 2.14 -0.63
N ARG A 100 -15.26 2.16 -1.72
CA ARG A 100 -15.35 3.34 -2.61
C ARG A 100 -15.95 4.54 -1.89
N ASP A 101 -17.02 4.33 -1.12
CA ASP A 101 -17.68 5.40 -0.37
C ASP A 101 -16.73 6.00 0.67
N ILE A 102 -16.00 5.13 1.40
CA ILE A 102 -14.98 5.53 2.37
C ILE A 102 -13.87 6.39 1.73
N TYR A 103 -13.25 5.94 0.63
CA TYR A 103 -12.17 6.71 0.03
C TYR A 103 -12.64 7.96 -0.71
N LYS A 104 -13.90 7.99 -1.15
CA LYS A 104 -14.54 9.22 -1.63
C LYS A 104 -14.77 10.22 -0.49
N GLU A 105 -15.17 9.75 0.69
CA GLU A 105 -15.29 10.58 1.89
C GLU A 105 -13.94 11.14 2.33
N LEU A 106 -12.91 10.30 2.45
CA LEU A 106 -11.54 10.74 2.78
C LEU A 106 -11.02 11.77 1.79
N LYS A 107 -11.30 11.60 0.50
CA LYS A 107 -10.95 12.58 -0.52
C LYS A 107 -11.64 13.93 -0.31
N ASN A 108 -12.89 13.93 0.15
CA ASN A 108 -13.63 15.18 0.44
C ASN A 108 -13.18 15.83 1.75
N LEU A 109 -12.70 15.03 2.70
CA LEU A 109 -12.15 15.49 3.99
C LEU A 109 -10.69 15.94 3.89
N ALA A 110 -10.00 15.66 2.78
CA ALA A 110 -8.62 16.02 2.56
C ALA A 110 -8.37 17.53 2.74
N LYS A 111 -7.43 17.88 3.62
CA LYS A 111 -7.09 19.27 3.95
C LYS A 111 -5.93 19.81 3.11
N ASN A 112 -5.25 18.93 2.38
CA ASN A 112 -4.12 19.27 1.53
C ASN A 112 -4.02 18.29 0.35
N VAL A 113 -3.17 18.65 -0.61
CA VAL A 113 -2.94 17.89 -1.85
C VAL A 113 -2.40 16.49 -1.57
N GLU A 114 -1.62 16.31 -0.51
CA GLU A 114 -1.05 15.03 -0.13
C GLU A 114 -2.12 14.05 0.38
N GLU A 115 -3.02 14.50 1.25
CA GLU A 115 -4.19 13.73 1.71
C GLU A 115 -5.13 13.41 0.54
N GLU A 116 -5.34 14.35 -0.40
CA GLU A 116 -6.15 14.08 -1.58
C GLU A 116 -5.50 13.01 -2.49
N ALA A 117 -4.19 13.12 -2.74
CA ALA A 117 -3.44 12.15 -3.52
C ALA A 117 -3.51 10.75 -2.91
N ILE A 118 -3.34 10.65 -1.58
CA ILE A 118 -3.49 9.41 -0.83
C ILE A 118 -4.87 8.80 -1.05
N ALA A 119 -5.94 9.57 -0.89
CA ALA A 119 -7.30 9.04 -1.07
C ALA A 119 -7.52 8.56 -2.52
N ILE A 120 -7.05 9.32 -3.52
CA ILE A 120 -7.13 8.92 -4.94
C ILE A 120 -6.35 7.63 -5.21
N HIS A 121 -5.16 7.48 -4.63
CA HIS A 121 -4.36 6.26 -4.75
C HIS A 121 -5.17 5.05 -4.29
N GLN A 122 -5.79 5.16 -3.11
CA GLN A 122 -6.60 4.08 -2.55
C GLN A 122 -7.83 3.76 -3.38
N MET A 123 -8.48 4.77 -3.99
CA MET A 123 -9.55 4.52 -4.96
C MET A 123 -9.04 3.67 -6.14
N GLY A 124 -7.83 3.95 -6.64
CA GLY A 124 -7.18 3.11 -7.66
C GLY A 124 -6.95 1.67 -7.20
N MET A 125 -6.47 1.47 -5.97
CA MET A 125 -6.25 0.15 -5.40
C MET A 125 -7.56 -0.64 -5.22
N VAL A 126 -8.62 0.01 -4.74
CA VAL A 126 -9.96 -0.61 -4.61
C VAL A 126 -10.45 -1.10 -5.97
N GLU A 127 -10.36 -0.26 -7.00
CA GLU A 127 -10.79 -0.66 -8.34
C GLU A 127 -9.92 -1.78 -8.92
N ARG A 128 -8.61 -1.79 -8.64
CA ARG A 128 -7.74 -2.92 -9.02
C ARG A 128 -8.18 -4.22 -8.34
N MET A 129 -8.43 -4.20 -7.03
CA MET A 129 -8.90 -5.38 -6.29
C MET A 129 -10.27 -5.84 -6.79
N ALA A 130 -11.13 -4.90 -7.18
CA ALA A 130 -12.41 -5.17 -7.84
C ALA A 130 -12.29 -5.59 -9.32
N LYS A 131 -11.07 -5.70 -9.86
CA LYS A 131 -10.75 -6.00 -11.27
C LYS A 131 -11.27 -4.99 -12.30
N ASN A 132 -11.59 -3.78 -11.86
CA ASN A 132 -11.97 -2.66 -12.72
C ASN A 132 -10.72 -1.89 -13.17
N TYR A 133 -9.86 -2.55 -13.94
CA TYR A 133 -8.52 -2.06 -14.26
C TYR A 133 -8.49 -0.70 -14.97
N GLU A 134 -9.45 -0.41 -15.85
CA GLU A 134 -9.55 0.90 -16.51
C GLU A 134 -9.80 2.02 -15.49
N LYS A 135 -10.71 1.81 -14.53
CA LYS A 135 -10.99 2.79 -13.46
C LYS A 135 -9.80 2.92 -12.51
N ALA A 136 -9.12 1.81 -12.22
CA ALA A 136 -7.92 1.82 -11.40
C ALA A 136 -6.82 2.70 -12.03
N LEU A 137 -6.53 2.49 -13.32
CA LEU A 137 -5.59 3.33 -14.08
C LEU A 137 -6.03 4.78 -14.14
N HIS A 138 -7.33 5.06 -14.33
CA HIS A 138 -7.86 6.42 -14.31
C HIS A 138 -7.57 7.16 -13.00
N HIS A 139 -7.77 6.49 -11.84
CA HIS A 139 -7.44 7.06 -10.55
C HIS A 139 -5.93 7.27 -10.38
N LEU A 140 -5.11 6.28 -10.74
CA LEU A 140 -3.65 6.37 -10.63
C LEU A 140 -3.07 7.46 -11.56
N ASP A 141 -3.62 7.66 -12.76
CA ASP A 141 -3.23 8.76 -13.66
C ASP A 141 -3.65 10.13 -13.11
N LYS A 142 -4.75 10.19 -12.36
CA LYS A 142 -5.18 11.42 -11.67
C LYS A 142 -4.26 11.73 -10.49
N GLU A 143 -3.91 10.74 -9.68
CA GLU A 143 -2.94 10.88 -8.59
C GLU A 143 -1.58 11.36 -9.13
N HIS A 144 -1.07 10.71 -10.18
CA HIS A 144 0.23 11.09 -10.76
C HIS A 144 0.25 12.55 -11.23
N ARG A 145 -0.79 13.00 -11.94
CA ARG A 145 -0.93 14.40 -12.34
C ARG A 145 -0.95 15.35 -11.15
N LEU A 146 -1.74 15.01 -10.12
CA LEU A 146 -1.83 15.80 -8.90
C LEU A 146 -0.47 15.93 -8.19
N LEU A 147 0.32 14.85 -8.12
CA LEU A 147 1.67 14.88 -7.53
C LEU A 147 2.63 15.75 -8.36
N SER A 148 2.61 15.59 -9.68
CA SER A 148 3.48 16.35 -10.60
C SER A 148 3.16 17.84 -10.64
N ASP A 149 1.88 18.22 -10.71
CA ASP A 149 1.45 19.61 -10.85
C ASP A 149 1.83 20.46 -9.62
N TYR A 150 1.92 19.84 -8.45
CA TYR A 150 2.25 20.50 -7.18
C TYR A 150 3.72 20.32 -6.76
N GLY A 151 4.57 19.75 -7.62
CA GLY A 151 5.98 19.52 -7.33
C GLY A 151 6.22 18.64 -6.10
N LEU A 152 5.24 17.78 -5.76
CA LEU A 152 5.33 16.83 -4.67
C LEU A 152 6.05 15.57 -5.17
N ASP A 153 7.27 15.76 -5.71
CA ASP A 153 8.14 14.70 -6.21
C ASP A 153 8.72 13.90 -5.04
N ASN A 154 7.83 13.30 -4.27
CA ASN A 154 8.13 12.29 -3.29
C ASN A 154 8.33 10.99 -4.06
N TYR A 155 9.60 10.66 -4.30
CA TYR A 155 10.01 9.46 -5.04
C TYR A 155 9.32 8.18 -4.57
N LEU A 156 8.99 8.10 -3.29
CA LEU A 156 8.28 6.95 -2.72
C LEU A 156 6.84 6.84 -3.22
N LYS A 157 6.11 7.96 -3.29
CA LYS A 157 4.74 7.99 -3.84
C LYS A 157 4.73 7.75 -5.34
N LEU A 158 5.68 8.35 -6.06
CA LEU A 158 5.83 8.11 -7.49
C LEU A 158 6.14 6.64 -7.78
N SER A 159 7.07 6.04 -7.04
CA SER A 159 7.38 4.62 -7.15
C SER A 159 6.14 3.76 -6.93
N ALA A 160 5.35 4.05 -5.89
CA ALA A 160 4.11 3.32 -5.61
C ALA A 160 3.04 3.46 -6.68
N ASN A 161 2.84 4.67 -7.20
CA ASN A 161 1.94 4.89 -8.32
C ASN A 161 2.37 4.07 -9.55
N PHE A 162 3.65 4.12 -9.91
CA PHE A 162 4.17 3.35 -11.06
C PHE A 162 4.10 1.83 -10.83
N TYR A 163 4.33 1.36 -9.60
CA TYR A 163 4.18 -0.05 -9.23
C TYR A 163 2.75 -0.54 -9.50
N GLU A 164 1.76 0.18 -8.97
CA GLU A 164 0.34 -0.21 -9.09
C GLU A 164 -0.11 -0.22 -10.56
N ARG A 165 0.30 0.78 -11.35
CA ARG A 165 0.04 0.82 -12.80
C ARG A 165 0.70 -0.35 -13.52
N ALA A 166 1.98 -0.60 -13.25
CA ALA A 166 2.72 -1.73 -13.84
C ALA A 166 2.04 -3.07 -13.51
N TYR A 167 1.60 -3.23 -12.26
CA TYR A 167 0.93 -4.44 -11.80
C TYR A 167 -0.43 -4.64 -12.48
N ILE A 168 -1.22 -3.58 -12.69
CA ILE A 168 -2.46 -3.67 -13.48
C ILE A 168 -2.18 -4.15 -14.91
N HIS A 169 -1.16 -3.60 -15.57
CA HIS A 169 -0.77 -4.06 -16.91
C HIS A 169 -0.26 -5.51 -16.89
N LEU A 170 0.44 -5.94 -15.84
CA LEU A 170 0.83 -7.34 -15.66
C LEU A 170 -0.39 -8.26 -15.52
N LEU A 171 -1.38 -7.87 -14.72
CA LEU A 171 -2.64 -8.63 -14.56
C LEU A 171 -3.44 -8.72 -15.87
N ASN A 172 -3.28 -7.76 -16.78
CA ASN A 172 -3.83 -7.76 -18.14
C ASN A 172 -2.93 -8.45 -19.18
N TYR A 173 -1.82 -9.07 -18.78
CA TYR A 173 -0.82 -9.67 -19.68
C TYR A 173 -0.19 -8.70 -20.70
N GLU A 174 -0.20 -7.40 -20.41
CA GLU A 174 0.43 -6.36 -21.22
C GLU A 174 1.91 -6.20 -20.83
N LEU A 175 2.68 -7.28 -21.01
CA LEU A 175 4.00 -7.45 -20.40
C LEU A 175 5.01 -6.35 -20.76
N LYS A 176 5.01 -5.84 -21.99
CA LYS A 176 5.90 -4.75 -22.40
C LYS A 176 5.61 -3.45 -21.65
N THR A 177 4.32 -3.14 -21.44
CA THR A 177 3.90 -1.95 -20.71
C THR A 177 4.20 -2.11 -19.22
N ALA A 178 3.92 -3.30 -18.67
CA ALA A 178 4.24 -3.65 -17.29
C ALA A 178 5.74 -3.50 -17.00
N GLU A 179 6.60 -4.07 -17.86
CA GLU A 179 8.06 -3.96 -17.73
C GLU A 179 8.52 -2.50 -17.76
N LYS A 180 8.03 -1.70 -18.73
CA LYS A 180 8.39 -0.28 -18.84
C LYS A 180 8.01 0.50 -17.58
N LEU A 181 6.80 0.29 -17.05
CA LEU A 181 6.32 0.99 -15.86
C LEU A 181 7.02 0.50 -14.59
N MET A 182 7.34 -0.80 -14.49
CA MET A 182 8.07 -1.35 -13.36
C MET A 182 9.53 -0.87 -13.32
N ASN A 183 10.17 -0.67 -14.47
CA ASN A 183 11.48 -0.02 -14.52
C ASN A 183 11.42 1.44 -14.03
N LYS A 184 10.38 2.20 -14.40
CA LYS A 184 10.16 3.55 -13.81
C LYS A 184 9.92 3.50 -12.31
N CYS A 185 9.15 2.53 -11.83
CA CYS A 185 8.96 2.30 -10.39
C CYS A 185 10.31 2.08 -9.69
N LEU A 186 11.19 1.25 -10.27
CA LEU A 186 12.54 0.99 -9.78
C LEU A 186 13.45 2.22 -9.81
N GLU A 187 13.42 3.02 -10.88
CA GLU A 187 14.15 4.29 -10.97
C GLU A 187 13.82 5.20 -9.78
N TYR A 188 12.54 5.40 -9.48
CA TYR A 188 12.13 6.18 -8.31
C TYR A 188 12.46 5.50 -6.98
N ALA A 189 12.35 4.17 -6.89
CA ALA A 189 12.69 3.43 -5.69
C ALA A 189 14.19 3.53 -5.34
N GLN A 190 15.07 3.62 -6.34
CA GLN A 190 16.50 3.85 -6.15
C GLN A 190 16.82 5.27 -5.66
N LEU A 191 15.96 6.24 -5.99
CA LEU A 191 16.08 7.63 -5.54
C LEU A 191 15.50 7.85 -4.14
N CYS A 192 14.61 6.96 -3.66
CA CYS A 192 14.13 6.99 -2.29
C CYS A 192 15.04 6.13 -1.38
N ASP A 193 15.37 6.62 -0.19
CA ASP A 193 16.15 5.87 0.81
C ASP A 193 15.27 4.86 1.59
N ASP A 194 14.47 4.08 0.85
CA ASP A 194 13.56 3.09 1.41
C ASP A 194 13.81 1.70 0.80
N LYS A 195 14.35 0.81 1.64
CA LYS A 195 14.74 -0.55 1.24
C LYS A 195 13.56 -1.47 0.95
N VAL A 196 12.40 -1.21 1.57
CA VAL A 196 11.17 -1.98 1.29
C VAL A 196 10.65 -1.61 -0.10
N CYS A 197 10.60 -0.30 -0.42
CA CYS A 197 10.24 0.21 -1.74
C CYS A 197 11.14 -0.38 -2.84
N LEU A 198 12.45 -0.39 -2.60
CA LEU A 198 13.42 -1.01 -3.51
C LEU A 198 13.17 -2.51 -3.69
N GLY A 199 12.95 -3.24 -2.60
CA GLY A 199 12.64 -4.66 -2.62
C GLY A 199 11.36 -4.98 -3.39
N CYS A 200 10.30 -4.20 -3.19
CA CYS A 200 9.04 -4.36 -3.89
C CYS A 200 9.17 -4.11 -5.39
N SER A 201 9.93 -3.09 -5.79
CA SER A 201 10.19 -2.77 -7.20
C SER A 201 10.91 -3.91 -7.92
N TYR A 202 11.97 -4.46 -7.30
CA TYR A 202 12.68 -5.62 -7.85
C TYR A 202 11.80 -6.86 -7.89
N ARG A 203 11.01 -7.13 -6.84
CA ARG A 203 10.05 -8.25 -6.84
C ARG A 203 9.07 -8.12 -8.00
N GLY A 204 8.48 -6.94 -8.18
CA GLY A 204 7.54 -6.67 -9.27
C GLY A 204 8.17 -6.91 -10.64
N LEU A 205 9.42 -6.48 -10.85
CA LEU A 205 10.13 -6.72 -12.10
C LEU A 205 10.44 -8.21 -12.30
N GLY A 206 10.79 -8.93 -11.24
CA GLY A 206 10.96 -10.39 -11.26
C GLY A 206 9.67 -11.12 -11.65
N GLU A 207 8.52 -10.69 -11.15
CA GLU A 207 7.20 -11.24 -11.53
C GLU A 207 6.87 -10.97 -13.00
N VAL A 208 7.19 -9.78 -13.51
CA VAL A 208 7.05 -9.44 -14.94
C VAL A 208 7.92 -10.37 -15.80
N TYR A 209 9.21 -10.53 -15.46
CA TYR A 209 10.11 -11.40 -16.22
C TYR A 209 9.73 -12.87 -16.13
N LYS A 210 9.31 -13.36 -14.96
CA LYS A 210 8.81 -14.72 -14.78
C LYS A 210 7.59 -14.97 -15.66
N THR A 211 6.66 -14.02 -15.72
CA THR A 211 5.45 -14.11 -16.57
C THR A 211 5.80 -14.09 -18.05
N ASN A 212 6.86 -13.36 -18.44
CA ASN A 212 7.38 -13.33 -19.81
C ASN A 212 8.24 -14.57 -20.17
N GLY A 213 8.37 -15.56 -19.28
CA GLY A 213 9.19 -16.76 -19.48
C GLY A 213 10.70 -16.54 -19.36
N ASN A 214 11.12 -15.36 -18.91
CA ASN A 214 12.52 -14.98 -18.81
C ASN A 214 13.09 -15.28 -17.40
N ASN A 215 13.31 -16.57 -17.13
CA ASN A 215 13.66 -17.06 -15.79
C ASN A 215 15.00 -16.53 -15.26
N ILE A 216 15.96 -16.22 -16.14
CA ILE A 216 17.28 -15.69 -15.73
C ILE A 216 17.10 -14.32 -15.10
N PHE A 217 16.51 -13.37 -15.84
CA PHE A 217 16.28 -12.02 -15.34
C PHE A 217 15.28 -11.99 -14.17
N ALA A 218 14.31 -12.91 -14.14
CA ALA A 218 13.42 -13.06 -12.99
C ALA A 218 14.19 -13.41 -11.70
N THR A 219 15.09 -14.39 -11.79
CA THR A 219 15.95 -14.83 -10.67
C THR A 219 16.82 -13.70 -10.17
N GLU A 220 17.51 -12.98 -11.07
CA GLU A 220 18.34 -11.82 -10.71
C GLU A 220 17.53 -10.74 -9.98
N CYS A 221 16.31 -10.44 -10.46
CA CYS A 221 15.44 -9.48 -9.81
C CYS A 221 14.99 -9.97 -8.42
N PHE A 222 14.63 -11.24 -8.27
CA PHE A 222 14.24 -11.79 -6.97
C PHE A 222 15.39 -11.81 -5.96
N GLU A 223 16.62 -12.09 -6.38
CA GLU A 223 17.80 -12.01 -5.52
C GLU A 223 18.04 -10.58 -5.01
N ARG A 224 17.95 -9.58 -5.90
CA ARG A 224 18.03 -8.17 -5.50
C ARG A 224 16.90 -7.75 -4.56
N ALA A 225 15.69 -8.25 -4.80
CA ALA A 225 14.57 -8.02 -3.89
C ALA A 225 14.85 -8.60 -2.50
N ILE A 226 15.33 -9.84 -2.42
CA ILE A 226 15.72 -10.49 -1.15
C ILE A 226 16.79 -9.67 -0.41
N MET A 227 17.82 -9.19 -1.11
CA MET A 227 18.85 -8.34 -0.51
C MET A 227 18.25 -7.08 0.12
N ALA A 228 17.39 -6.37 -0.61
CA ALA A 228 16.74 -5.16 -0.12
C ALA A 228 15.81 -5.45 1.09
N PHE A 229 15.02 -6.52 1.04
CA PHE A 229 14.16 -6.89 2.18
C PHE A 229 14.96 -7.35 3.42
N ARG A 230 16.13 -7.96 3.25
CA ARG A 230 17.04 -8.27 4.38
C ARG A 230 17.58 -7.00 5.03
N GLU A 231 17.98 -6.01 4.23
CA GLU A 231 18.38 -4.69 4.74
C GLU A 231 17.22 -3.99 5.48
N ALA A 232 15.98 -4.21 5.03
CA ALA A 232 14.77 -3.72 5.69
C ALA A 232 14.30 -4.56 6.89
N ASN A 233 15.00 -5.65 7.25
CA ASN A 233 14.58 -6.64 8.25
C ASN A 233 13.20 -7.30 7.99
N ASP A 234 12.73 -7.36 6.74
CA ASP A 234 11.49 -8.03 6.36
C ASP A 234 11.71 -9.50 5.98
N GLN A 235 11.84 -10.36 7.01
CA GLN A 235 12.06 -11.80 6.83
C GLN A 235 10.86 -12.56 6.24
N ILE A 236 9.65 -11.97 6.26
CA ILE A 236 8.49 -12.62 5.66
C ILE A 236 8.50 -12.38 4.16
N ALA A 237 8.79 -11.16 3.70
CA ALA A 237 8.95 -10.85 2.27
C ALA A 237 10.05 -11.71 1.63
N VAL A 238 11.17 -11.92 2.33
CA VAL A 238 12.23 -12.84 1.89
C VAL A 238 11.68 -14.25 1.65
N ARG A 239 10.95 -14.83 2.63
CA ARG A 239 10.38 -16.18 2.50
C ARG A 239 9.35 -16.29 1.37
N GLU A 240 8.55 -15.25 1.16
CA GLU A 240 7.60 -15.19 0.04
C GLU A 240 8.30 -15.24 -1.32
N ILE A 241 9.41 -14.50 -1.46
CA ILE A 241 10.19 -14.48 -2.70
C ILE A 241 10.93 -15.80 -2.90
N GLU A 242 11.50 -16.38 -1.84
CA GLU A 242 12.10 -17.72 -1.91
C GLU A 242 11.08 -18.80 -2.32
N ALA A 243 9.81 -18.67 -1.90
CA ALA A 243 8.73 -19.54 -2.36
C ALA A 243 8.38 -19.31 -3.85
N LEU A 244 8.50 -18.07 -4.33
CA LEU A 244 8.33 -17.70 -5.74
C LEU A 244 9.42 -18.26 -6.66
N MET A 245 10.62 -18.53 -6.14
CA MET A 245 11.76 -19.03 -6.92
C MET A 245 11.79 -20.57 -7.06
N LYS A 246 10.95 -21.28 -6.31
CA LYS A 246 10.77 -22.74 -6.39
C LYS A 246 9.81 -23.11 -7.52
#